data_AF-A0A3B9UDI4-F1
#
_entry.id   AF-A0A3B9UDI4-F1
#
_cell.length_a   1.000
_cell.length_b   1.000
_cell.length_c   1.000
_cell.angle_alpha   90.00
_cell.angle_beta   90.00
_cell.angle_gamma   90.00
#
_symmetry.space_group_name_H-M   'P 1'
#
loop_
_entity.id
_entity.type
_entity.pdbx_description
1 polymer ?
#
loop_
_entity_poly.entity_id
_entity_poly.type
_entity_poly.pdbx_seq_one_letter_code
_entity_poly.pdbx_strand_id
1 'polypeptide(L)'
;MLSVTAGTVIGLSGNTGSSGGPHLHFEVRDLASEEILDPAAHGLDIPIDPNRPKLWAFSYGRWRPAGDSVSVASWYDLAVTLPEQDFEVLVSDSLRTTWSLKRWSFDVQRGADAGLALGLHQQQGVRGFLIHPTPTQPAPGWRHNLDFPRASGRYTVAIRSGSARIWSGVVRVREFENRVPQPAATLRDGAVTLHL
;
A
#
# COMPACT_ATOMS: atom_id res chain seq x y z
N MET A 1 12.14 3.67 -37.55
CA MET A 1 11.18 3.32 -36.48
C MET A 1 10.80 1.86 -36.63
N LEU A 2 10.80 1.09 -35.54
CA LEU A 2 10.27 -0.26 -35.55
C LEU A 2 8.74 -0.14 -35.55
N SER A 3 8.08 -0.68 -36.57
CA SER A 3 6.62 -0.71 -36.63
C SER A 3 6.11 -1.98 -35.97
N VAL A 4 5.23 -1.84 -34.99
CA VAL A 4 4.56 -2.95 -34.31
C VAL A 4 3.05 -2.77 -34.43
N THR A 5 2.30 -3.87 -34.42
CA THR A 5 0.82 -3.83 -34.44
C THR A 5 0.26 -4.34 -33.12
N ALA A 6 -0.96 -3.95 -32.75
CA ALA A 6 -1.60 -4.44 -31.55
C ALA A 6 -1.66 -5.98 -31.55
N GLY A 7 -1.27 -6.60 -30.43
CA GLY A 7 -1.16 -8.06 -30.30
C GLY A 7 0.19 -8.66 -30.74
N THR A 8 1.11 -7.85 -31.30
CA THR A 8 2.48 -8.31 -31.58
C THR A 8 3.20 -8.64 -30.28
N VAL A 9 3.77 -9.84 -30.18
CA VAL A 9 4.64 -10.22 -29.05
C VAL A 9 5.97 -9.49 -29.19
N ILE A 10 6.25 -8.56 -28.29
CA ILE A 10 7.48 -7.75 -28.27
C ILE A 10 8.45 -8.14 -27.15
N GLY A 11 8.09 -9.12 -26.33
CA GLY A 11 8.89 -9.58 -25.22
C GLY A 11 8.17 -10.64 -24.38
N LEU A 12 8.92 -11.24 -23.47
CA LEU A 12 8.40 -12.14 -22.44
C LEU A 12 8.59 -11.47 -21.08
N SER A 13 7.67 -11.71 -20.15
CA SER A 13 7.82 -11.24 -18.77
C SER A 13 9.09 -11.80 -18.14
N GLY A 14 9.65 -11.11 -17.15
CA GLY A 14 10.87 -11.53 -16.49
C GLY A 14 11.00 -10.97 -15.08
N ASN A 15 12.25 -11.01 -14.58
CA ASN A 15 12.60 -10.48 -13.27
C ASN A 15 13.98 -9.80 -13.27
N THR A 16 14.41 -9.27 -14.43
CA THR A 16 15.69 -8.56 -14.57
C THR A 16 15.57 -7.13 -14.03
N GLY A 17 16.68 -6.57 -13.52
CA GLY A 17 16.72 -5.19 -12.99
C GLY A 17 16.33 -5.10 -11.51
N SER A 18 15.97 -3.91 -11.04
CA SER A 18 15.47 -3.70 -9.67
C SER A 18 14.00 -4.15 -9.59
N SER A 19 13.79 -5.44 -9.32
CA SER A 19 12.47 -6.07 -9.30
C SER A 19 12.29 -6.95 -8.06
N GLY A 20 11.18 -6.76 -7.35
CA GLY A 20 10.82 -7.54 -6.16
C GLY A 20 10.27 -8.94 -6.45
N GLY A 21 10.10 -9.32 -7.71
CA GLY A 21 9.61 -10.63 -8.15
C GLY A 21 9.10 -10.61 -9.60
N PRO A 22 8.84 -11.76 -10.24
CA PRO A 22 8.49 -11.79 -11.66
C PRO A 22 7.22 -10.99 -11.99
N HIS A 23 7.33 -9.97 -12.84
CA HIS A 23 6.20 -9.17 -13.33
C HIS A 23 6.56 -8.39 -14.60
N LEU A 24 5.57 -7.75 -15.21
CA LEU A 24 5.75 -6.76 -16.28
C LEU A 24 5.53 -5.36 -15.69
N HIS A 25 6.54 -4.50 -15.80
CA HIS A 25 6.39 -3.07 -15.57
C HIS A 25 5.96 -2.41 -16.89
N PHE A 26 4.84 -1.71 -16.88
CA PHE A 26 4.26 -1.08 -18.06
C PHE A 26 3.94 0.39 -17.76
N GLU A 27 4.32 1.28 -18.69
CA GLU A 27 4.09 2.72 -18.59
C GLU A 27 3.55 3.25 -19.90
N VAL A 28 2.63 4.21 -19.79
CA VAL A 28 2.23 5.08 -20.90
C VAL A 28 2.87 6.44 -20.65
N ARG A 29 3.50 7.03 -21.66
CA ARG A 29 4.18 8.32 -21.55
C ARG A 29 3.70 9.26 -22.64
N ASP A 30 3.66 10.55 -22.33
CA ASP A 30 3.50 11.57 -23.35
C ASP A 30 4.71 11.59 -24.28
N LEU A 31 4.48 11.72 -25.58
CA LEU A 31 5.56 11.66 -26.58
C LEU A 31 6.49 12.88 -26.54
N ALA A 32 5.97 14.05 -26.17
CA ALA A 32 6.72 15.30 -26.20
C ALA A 32 7.42 15.59 -24.87
N SER A 33 6.74 15.36 -23.74
CA SER A 33 7.28 15.64 -22.41
C SER A 33 7.93 14.44 -21.72
N GLU A 34 7.71 13.22 -22.20
CA GLU A 34 8.08 11.95 -21.56
C GLU A 34 7.45 11.73 -20.16
N GLU A 35 6.51 12.58 -19.77
CA GLU A 35 5.78 12.46 -18.51
C GLU A 35 4.98 11.17 -18.47
N ILE A 36 4.98 10.51 -17.32
CA ILE A 36 4.23 9.28 -17.08
C ILE A 36 2.74 9.64 -16.98
N LEU A 37 1.91 8.96 -17.75
CA LEU A 37 0.47 9.14 -17.80
C LEU A 37 -0.24 7.98 -17.10
N ASP A 38 -1.44 8.21 -16.56
CA ASP A 38 -2.29 7.14 -16.02
C ASP A 38 -2.87 6.29 -17.16
N PRO A 39 -2.44 5.02 -17.33
CA PRO A 39 -2.92 4.19 -18.44
C PRO A 39 -4.43 3.98 -18.42
N ALA A 40 -5.06 3.98 -17.23
CA ALA A 40 -6.51 3.79 -17.10
C ALA A 40 -7.29 4.98 -17.68
N ALA A 41 -6.79 6.21 -17.46
CA ALA A 41 -7.36 7.42 -18.06
C ALA A 41 -7.22 7.43 -19.60
N HIS A 42 -6.31 6.62 -20.14
CA HIS A 42 -6.06 6.47 -21.57
C HIS A 42 -6.61 5.15 -22.15
N GLY A 43 -7.59 4.53 -21.51
CA GLY A 43 -8.36 3.42 -22.08
C GLY A 43 -7.76 2.03 -21.87
N LEU A 44 -6.74 1.88 -21.03
CA LEU A 44 -6.32 0.56 -20.55
C LEU A 44 -7.41 -0.01 -19.64
N ASP A 45 -8.05 -1.09 -20.08
CA ASP A 45 -9.01 -1.82 -19.26
C ASP A 45 -8.25 -2.59 -18.17
N ILE A 46 -8.51 -2.24 -16.90
CA ILE A 46 -7.94 -2.91 -15.75
C ILE A 46 -8.98 -3.90 -15.24
N PRO A 47 -8.73 -5.22 -15.35
CA PRO A 47 -9.66 -6.22 -14.84
C PRO A 47 -9.95 -5.98 -13.37
N ILE A 48 -11.21 -6.15 -12.99
CA ILE A 48 -11.60 -6.15 -11.58
C ILE A 48 -10.94 -7.37 -10.93
N ASP A 49 -10.21 -7.15 -9.84
CA ASP A 49 -9.67 -8.27 -9.05
C ASP A 49 -10.85 -9.06 -8.46
N PRO A 50 -10.98 -10.37 -8.73
CA PRO A 50 -12.07 -11.17 -8.18
C PRO A 50 -12.00 -11.29 -6.65
N ASN A 51 -10.83 -11.01 -6.04
CA ASN A 51 -10.67 -11.03 -4.60
C ASN A 51 -11.12 -9.71 -4.01
N ARG A 52 -12.21 -9.78 -3.24
CA ARG A 52 -12.65 -8.65 -2.42
C ARG A 52 -11.52 -8.20 -1.48
N PRO A 53 -11.32 -6.89 -1.29
CA PRO A 53 -10.38 -6.39 -0.31
C PRO A 53 -10.67 -6.98 1.08
N LYS A 54 -9.63 -7.29 1.84
CA LYS A 54 -9.74 -7.82 3.20
C LYS A 54 -8.81 -7.07 4.12
N LEU A 55 -9.27 -6.83 5.35
CA LEU A 55 -8.38 -6.44 6.43
C LEU A 55 -7.62 -7.67 6.93
N TRP A 56 -6.33 -7.50 7.12
CA TRP A 56 -5.42 -8.46 7.72
C TRP A 56 -4.82 -7.85 8.98
N ALA A 57 -4.60 -8.69 9.99
CA ALA A 57 -3.97 -8.33 11.24
C ALA A 57 -2.78 -9.23 11.53
N PHE A 58 -1.68 -8.62 11.93
CA PHE A 58 -0.51 -9.30 12.48
C PHE A 58 -0.66 -9.43 13.99
N SER A 59 -0.55 -10.65 14.49
CA SER A 59 -0.61 -10.91 15.92
C SER A 59 0.11 -12.21 16.23
N TYR A 60 0.90 -12.23 17.30
CA TYR A 60 1.66 -13.41 17.71
C TYR A 60 2.51 -14.02 16.57
N GLY A 61 3.19 -13.17 15.80
CA GLY A 61 4.11 -13.59 14.74
C GLY A 61 3.44 -13.98 13.41
N ARG A 62 2.11 -13.86 13.29
CA ARG A 62 1.37 -14.33 12.11
C ARG A 62 0.35 -13.33 11.59
N TRP A 63 0.33 -13.15 10.27
CA TRP A 63 -0.75 -12.47 9.57
C TRP A 63 -1.98 -13.37 9.41
N ARG A 64 -3.16 -12.85 9.75
CA ARG A 64 -4.45 -13.52 9.53
C ARG A 64 -5.51 -12.53 9.05
N PRO A 65 -6.51 -12.97 8.26
CA PRO A 65 -7.67 -12.14 7.95
C PRO A 65 -8.37 -11.72 9.24
N ALA A 66 -8.79 -10.47 9.32
CA ALA A 66 -9.52 -9.93 10.46
C ALA A 66 -10.93 -10.55 10.55
N GLY A 67 -11.31 -11.00 11.74
CA GLY A 67 -12.71 -11.26 12.09
C GLY A 67 -13.43 -9.96 12.49
N ASP A 68 -14.50 -10.06 13.26
CA ASP A 68 -15.28 -8.89 13.73
C ASP A 68 -14.52 -8.03 14.76
N SER A 69 -13.49 -8.61 15.38
CA SER A 69 -12.57 -7.88 16.25
C SER A 69 -11.15 -8.42 16.12
N VAL A 70 -10.17 -7.53 16.28
CA VAL A 70 -8.75 -7.87 16.21
C VAL A 70 -7.99 -7.22 17.36
N SER A 71 -6.95 -7.92 17.84
CA SER A 71 -6.00 -7.38 18.82
C SER A 71 -4.63 -7.32 18.17
N VAL A 72 -4.11 -6.10 18.05
CA VAL A 72 -2.81 -5.82 17.46
C VAL A 72 -1.90 -5.15 18.48
N ALA A 73 -0.59 -5.25 18.29
CA ALA A 73 0.32 -4.46 19.10
C ALA A 73 0.12 -3.00 18.72
N SER A 74 0.29 -2.67 17.43
CA SER A 74 0.27 -1.30 16.88
C SER A 74 -0.58 -1.20 15.61
N TRP A 75 -0.87 0.02 15.15
CA TRP A 75 -1.55 0.27 13.87
C TRP A 75 -0.76 -0.24 12.65
N TYR A 76 0.57 -0.42 12.78
CA TYR A 76 1.43 -1.04 11.75
C TYR A 76 1.18 -2.53 11.54
N ASP A 77 0.41 -3.17 12.41
CA ASP A 77 0.05 -4.59 12.30
C ASP A 77 -1.23 -4.79 11.50
N LEU A 78 -1.75 -3.76 10.85
CA LEU A 78 -2.99 -3.83 10.08
C LEU A 78 -2.71 -3.48 8.62
N ALA A 79 -3.18 -4.34 7.72
CA ALA A 79 -3.01 -4.18 6.29
C ALA A 79 -4.30 -4.51 5.53
N VAL A 80 -4.58 -3.77 4.45
CA VAL A 80 -5.69 -4.03 3.54
C VAL A 80 -5.16 -4.57 2.22
N THR A 81 -5.68 -5.70 1.76
CA THR A 81 -5.34 -6.25 0.44
C THR A 81 -6.12 -5.55 -0.65
N LEU A 82 -5.45 -5.19 -1.75
CA LEU A 82 -6.07 -4.83 -3.02
C LEU A 82 -7.27 -3.87 -2.90
N PRO A 83 -7.18 -2.75 -2.16
CA PRO A 83 -8.25 -1.76 -2.23
C PRO A 83 -8.41 -1.31 -3.69
N GLU A 84 -9.64 -1.10 -4.16
CA GLU A 84 -9.88 -0.43 -5.43
C GLU A 84 -9.30 1.00 -5.38
N GLN A 85 -9.41 1.76 -6.47
CA GLN A 85 -8.99 3.16 -6.46
C GLN A 85 -9.62 3.89 -5.27
N ASP A 86 -8.78 4.54 -4.45
CA ASP A 86 -9.16 5.26 -3.23
C ASP A 86 -9.67 4.35 -2.10
N PHE A 87 -8.98 4.34 -0.96
CA PHE A 87 -9.52 3.74 0.27
C PHE A 87 -9.51 4.72 1.44
N GLU A 88 -10.53 4.58 2.27
CA GLU A 88 -10.76 5.39 3.45
C GLU A 88 -10.81 4.51 4.68
N VAL A 89 -10.10 4.91 5.72
CA VAL A 89 -10.06 4.30 7.05
C VAL A 89 -10.64 5.29 8.04
N LEU A 90 -11.87 5.02 8.46
CA LEU A 90 -12.58 5.78 9.48
C LEU A 90 -12.35 5.12 10.84
N VAL A 91 -11.90 5.89 11.81
CA VAL A 91 -11.70 5.40 13.18
C VAL A 91 -12.46 6.26 14.16
N SER A 92 -13.51 5.68 14.70
CA SER A 92 -14.29 6.28 15.76
C SER A 92 -13.62 6.02 17.11
N ASP A 93 -12.94 7.04 17.61
CA ASP A 93 -12.62 7.25 19.02
C ASP A 93 -13.51 8.39 19.59
N SER A 94 -13.18 8.91 20.77
CA SER A 94 -13.86 10.09 21.33
C SER A 94 -13.78 11.35 20.46
N LEU A 95 -12.91 11.37 19.44
CA LEU A 95 -12.63 12.49 18.54
C LEU A 95 -12.99 12.22 17.07
N ARG A 96 -13.47 11.01 16.73
CA ARG A 96 -13.89 10.57 15.38
C ARG A 96 -12.84 10.88 14.30
N THR A 97 -11.65 10.32 14.44
CA THR A 97 -10.63 10.49 13.42
C THR A 97 -10.94 9.78 12.10
N THR A 98 -10.68 10.47 10.99
CA THR A 98 -10.74 9.88 9.64
C THR A 98 -9.40 10.00 8.94
N TRP A 99 -8.95 8.91 8.33
CA TRP A 99 -7.81 8.85 7.41
C TRP A 99 -8.27 8.34 6.07
N SER A 100 -7.77 8.93 5.00
CA SER A 100 -8.01 8.44 3.66
C SER A 100 -6.73 8.46 2.86
N LEU A 101 -6.61 7.49 1.97
CA LEU A 101 -5.57 7.46 0.97
C LEU A 101 -6.24 7.50 -0.40
N LYS A 102 -6.06 8.62 -1.11
CA LYS A 102 -6.45 8.77 -2.50
C LYS A 102 -5.37 8.16 -3.40
N ARG A 103 -5.78 7.41 -4.42
CA ARG A 103 -4.97 6.55 -5.28
C ARG A 103 -3.79 7.26 -5.94
N TRP A 104 -2.81 6.40 -6.18
CA TRP A 104 -1.54 6.42 -6.88
C TRP A 104 -1.45 7.22 -8.19
N SER A 105 -0.45 8.10 -8.25
CA SER A 105 0.39 8.24 -9.45
C SER A 105 1.82 7.79 -9.08
N PHE A 106 2.52 7.15 -10.02
CA PHE A 106 3.89 6.66 -9.83
C PHE A 106 4.87 7.78 -9.41
N ASP A 107 4.55 9.03 -9.76
CA ASP A 107 5.31 10.23 -9.43
C ASP A 107 5.42 10.50 -7.91
N VAL A 108 4.48 9.97 -7.14
CA VAL A 108 4.42 10.11 -5.67
C VAL A 108 5.30 9.06 -4.97
N GLN A 109 5.88 8.11 -5.71
CA GLN A 109 6.50 6.88 -5.22
C GLN A 109 8.00 6.71 -5.54
N ARG A 110 8.80 7.77 -5.44
CA ARG A 110 10.21 7.57 -5.07
C ARG A 110 10.27 7.07 -3.61
N GLY A 111 9.90 5.81 -3.36
CA GLY A 111 9.89 5.10 -2.06
C GLY A 111 8.62 4.30 -1.72
N ALA A 112 8.01 3.68 -2.74
CA ALA A 112 6.81 2.84 -2.68
C ALA A 112 6.78 1.74 -1.61
N ASP A 113 7.95 1.31 -1.12
CA ASP A 113 8.06 0.28 -0.08
C ASP A 113 7.46 0.72 1.26
N ALA A 114 7.31 2.04 1.47
CA ALA A 114 6.87 2.59 2.74
C ALA A 114 5.43 2.19 3.13
N GLY A 115 4.57 1.82 2.18
CA GLY A 115 3.19 1.42 2.48
C GLY A 115 2.94 -0.08 2.43
N LEU A 116 3.87 -0.86 1.87
CA LEU A 116 3.64 -2.28 1.60
C LEU A 116 3.78 -3.10 2.87
N ALA A 117 2.80 -3.98 3.12
CA ALA A 117 2.88 -4.98 4.17
C ALA A 117 3.77 -6.14 3.71
N LEU A 118 5.09 -5.92 3.64
CA LEU A 118 6.05 -6.91 3.14
C LEU A 118 5.96 -8.25 3.89
N GLY A 119 5.79 -8.20 5.21
CA GLY A 119 5.60 -9.41 6.02
C GLY A 119 4.31 -10.17 5.70
N LEU A 120 3.24 -9.47 5.29
CA LEU A 120 2.00 -10.12 4.84
C LEU A 120 2.26 -10.86 3.52
N HIS A 121 2.93 -10.20 2.57
CA HIS A 121 3.28 -10.82 1.29
C HIS A 121 4.18 -12.05 1.49
N GLN A 122 5.23 -11.92 2.31
CA GLN A 122 6.14 -13.00 2.59
C GLN A 122 5.45 -14.21 3.25
N GLN A 123 4.52 -13.98 4.19
CA GLN A 123 3.87 -15.07 4.92
C GLN A 123 2.67 -15.68 4.20
N GLN A 124 1.91 -14.88 3.44
CA GLN A 124 0.59 -15.26 2.92
C GLN A 124 0.52 -15.23 1.39
N GLY A 125 1.56 -14.74 0.70
CA GLY A 125 1.58 -14.59 -0.75
C GLY A 125 0.67 -13.49 -1.28
N VAL A 126 -0.04 -12.76 -0.42
CA VAL A 126 -0.98 -11.69 -0.81
C VAL A 126 -0.35 -10.31 -0.66
N ARG A 127 -0.61 -9.42 -1.61
CA ARG A 127 -0.16 -8.02 -1.53
C ARG A 127 -1.18 -7.20 -0.74
N GLY A 128 -0.70 -6.47 0.26
CA GLY A 128 -1.51 -5.55 1.03
C GLY A 128 -0.74 -4.31 1.43
N PHE A 129 -1.50 -3.27 1.75
CA PHE A 129 -0.99 -1.97 2.17
C PHE A 129 -1.31 -1.75 3.63
N LEU A 130 -0.34 -1.27 4.39
CA LEU A 130 -0.55 -0.86 5.77
C LEU A 130 -1.62 0.24 5.82
N ILE A 131 -2.53 0.13 6.79
CA ILE A 131 -3.60 1.13 6.95
C ILE A 131 -3.13 2.36 7.72
N HIS A 132 -1.88 2.36 8.19
CA HIS A 132 -1.20 3.47 8.86
C HIS A 132 0.05 3.85 8.04
N PRO A 133 0.31 5.15 7.79
CA PRO A 133 1.50 5.58 7.07
C PRO A 133 2.75 5.15 7.84
N THR A 134 3.76 4.58 7.18
CA THR A 134 5.01 4.31 7.89
C THR A 134 5.71 5.61 8.30
N PRO A 135 6.43 5.59 9.44
CA PRO A 135 7.10 6.78 9.94
C PRO A 135 8.37 7.08 9.14
N THR A 136 8.86 6.13 8.35
CA THR A 136 10.05 6.27 7.49
C THR A 136 9.79 7.12 6.26
N GLN A 137 8.62 6.96 5.65
CA GLN A 137 8.29 7.70 4.44
C GLN A 137 6.77 7.75 4.23
N PRO A 138 6.07 8.71 4.85
CA PRO A 138 4.64 8.87 4.62
C PRO A 138 4.42 9.18 3.13
N ALA A 139 3.67 8.34 2.43
CA ALA A 139 3.32 8.60 1.05
C ALA A 139 2.63 9.99 0.95
N PRO A 140 3.05 10.89 0.04
CA PRO A 140 2.49 12.24 -0.07
C PRO A 140 0.96 12.31 -0.31
N GLY A 141 0.30 11.17 -0.61
CA GLY A 141 -1.14 11.06 -0.84
C GLY A 141 -2.01 10.82 0.39
N TRP A 142 -1.44 10.63 1.59
CA TRP A 142 -2.23 10.48 2.82
C TRP A 142 -2.95 11.77 3.18
N ARG A 143 -4.28 11.70 3.32
CA ARG A 143 -5.10 12.78 3.86
C ARG A 143 -5.62 12.37 5.23
N HIS A 144 -5.38 13.20 6.22
CA HIS A 144 -5.85 12.98 7.58
C HIS A 144 -6.54 14.24 8.10
N ASN A 145 -7.69 14.06 8.73
CA ASN A 145 -8.35 15.16 9.45
C ASN A 145 -7.77 15.31 10.87
N LEU A 146 -7.27 14.22 11.46
CA LEU A 146 -6.54 14.17 12.75
C LEU A 146 -5.50 13.04 12.72
N ASP A 147 -4.51 13.06 13.61
CA ASP A 147 -3.50 11.99 13.77
C ASP A 147 -4.09 10.65 14.20
N PHE A 148 -3.37 9.55 13.97
CA PHE A 148 -3.68 8.24 14.54
C PHE A 148 -3.69 8.26 16.08
N PRO A 149 -4.69 7.64 16.76
CA PRO A 149 -4.69 7.52 18.19
C PRO A 149 -3.41 6.84 18.66
N ARG A 150 -2.66 7.56 19.50
CA ARG A 150 -1.41 7.05 20.09
C ARG A 150 -1.65 6.30 21.40
N ALA A 151 -2.85 6.42 21.97
CA ALA A 151 -3.22 5.71 23.18
C ALA A 151 -3.48 4.22 22.87
N SER A 152 -3.20 3.36 23.86
CA SER A 152 -3.73 2.01 23.85
C SER A 152 -5.24 2.06 24.14
N GLY A 153 -6.00 1.14 23.58
CA GLY A 153 -7.45 1.21 23.71
C GLY A 153 -8.23 0.33 22.74
N ARG A 154 -9.55 0.50 22.76
CA ARG A 154 -10.48 -0.15 21.84
C ARG A 154 -11.04 0.93 20.92
N TYR A 155 -10.92 0.70 19.62
CA TYR A 155 -11.31 1.63 18.58
C TYR A 155 -12.31 0.96 17.65
N THR A 156 -13.40 1.66 17.33
CA THR A 156 -14.29 1.19 16.28
C THR A 156 -13.73 1.68 14.96
N VAL A 157 -13.44 0.75 14.05
CA VAL A 157 -12.77 1.06 12.78
C VAL A 157 -13.66 0.58 11.65
N ALA A 158 -13.80 1.40 10.61
CA ALA A 158 -14.48 1.08 9.37
C ALA A 158 -13.58 1.43 8.19
N ILE A 159 -13.40 0.48 7.28
CA ILE A 159 -12.57 0.62 6.08
C ILE A 159 -13.48 0.52 4.87
N ARG A 160 -13.33 1.48 3.95
CA ARG A 160 -14.12 1.60 2.73
C ARG A 160 -13.20 1.79 1.54
N SER A 161 -13.66 1.42 0.36
CA SER A 161 -13.06 1.80 -0.91
C SER A 161 -14.18 2.22 -1.85
N GLY A 162 -14.11 3.45 -2.33
CA GLY A 162 -15.27 4.14 -2.90
C GLY A 162 -16.51 4.04 -1.99
N SER A 163 -17.62 3.54 -2.55
CA SER A 163 -18.86 3.32 -1.80
C SER A 163 -18.88 2.00 -1.01
N ALA A 164 -18.02 1.04 -1.36
CA ALA A 164 -18.01 -0.30 -0.80
C ALA A 164 -17.35 -0.35 0.58
N ARG A 165 -17.96 -1.10 1.52
CA ARG A 165 -17.36 -1.39 2.82
C ARG A 165 -16.45 -2.62 2.70
N ILE A 166 -15.18 -2.43 3.03
CA ILE A 166 -14.18 -3.50 3.09
C ILE A 166 -14.31 -4.25 4.41
N TRP A 167 -14.33 -3.52 5.53
CA TRP A 167 -14.38 -4.10 6.86
C TRP A 167 -14.94 -3.10 7.87
N SER A 168 -15.57 -3.59 8.93
CA SER A 168 -15.88 -2.77 10.10
C SER A 168 -15.92 -3.63 11.36
N GLY A 169 -15.37 -3.14 12.45
CA GLY A 169 -15.30 -3.89 13.69
C GLY A 169 -14.47 -3.18 14.76
N VAL A 170 -14.06 -3.94 15.78
CA VAL A 170 -13.29 -3.39 16.90
C VAL A 170 -11.82 -3.76 16.78
N VAL A 171 -10.95 -2.75 16.81
CA VAL A 171 -9.50 -2.90 16.91
C VAL A 171 -9.09 -2.61 18.35
N ARG A 172 -8.47 -3.58 19.02
CA ARG A 172 -7.78 -3.36 20.29
C ARG A 172 -6.29 -3.15 20.03
N VAL A 173 -5.81 -1.93 20.28
CA VAL A 173 -4.40 -1.55 20.17
C VAL A 173 -3.77 -1.64 21.55
N ARG A 174 -2.68 -2.40 21.68
CA ARG A 174 -2.01 -2.64 22.98
C ARG A 174 -0.95 -1.59 23.27
N GLU A 175 -0.18 -1.15 22.27
CA GLU A 175 0.84 -0.11 22.39
C GLU A 175 1.01 0.64 21.06
N PHE A 176 1.22 1.95 21.10
CA PHE A 176 1.77 2.63 19.93
C PHE A 176 3.27 2.32 19.87
N GLU A 177 3.66 1.40 18.99
CA GLU A 177 5.07 1.25 18.66
C GLU A 177 5.50 2.50 17.88
N ASN A 178 6.26 3.39 18.52
CA ASN A 178 7.08 4.38 17.81
C ASN A 178 8.14 3.59 17.05
N ARG A 179 7.79 3.03 15.88
CA ARG A 179 8.81 2.52 14.96
C ARG A 179 9.69 3.71 14.62
N VAL A 180 10.90 3.72 15.16
CA VAL A 180 11.93 4.67 14.74
C VAL A 180 12.06 4.48 13.23
N PRO A 181 12.06 5.57 12.44
CA PRO A 181 12.35 5.47 11.03
C PRO A 181 13.57 4.58 10.82
N GLN A 182 13.42 3.47 10.10
CA GLN A 182 14.59 2.74 9.61
C GLN A 182 15.44 3.77 8.86
N PRO A 183 16.67 4.06 9.31
CA PRO A 183 17.52 4.99 8.61
C PRO A 183 17.73 4.46 7.20
N ALA A 184 17.73 5.39 6.22
CA ALA A 184 17.95 5.05 4.83
C ALA A 184 19.13 4.06 4.71
N ALA A 185 18.85 2.86 4.19
CA ALA A 185 19.88 1.84 4.14
C ALA A 185 20.91 2.29 3.10
N THR A 186 22.13 2.54 3.54
CA THR A 186 23.20 2.97 2.64
C THR A 186 23.95 1.73 2.17
N LEU A 187 23.68 1.30 0.94
CA LEU A 187 24.47 0.25 0.29
C LEU A 187 25.68 0.90 -0.37
N ARG A 188 26.87 0.32 -0.12
CA ARG A 188 28.13 0.76 -0.75
C ARG A 188 28.71 -0.40 -1.53
N ASP A 189 28.97 -0.16 -2.81
CA ASP A 189 29.76 -1.05 -3.65
C ASP A 189 30.80 -0.21 -4.41
N GLY A 190 32.07 -0.34 -4.00
CA GLY A 190 33.17 0.49 -4.51
C GLY A 190 32.90 1.99 -4.35
N ALA A 191 32.86 2.71 -5.47
CA ALA A 191 32.62 4.16 -5.50
C ALA A 191 31.12 4.53 -5.49
N VAL A 192 30.21 3.55 -5.59
CA VAL A 192 28.77 3.81 -5.66
C VAL A 192 28.17 3.71 -4.27
N THR A 193 27.48 4.78 -3.87
CA THR A 193 26.67 4.82 -2.64
C THR A 193 25.21 4.96 -3.04
N LEU A 194 24.40 3.98 -2.69
CA LEU A 194 22.96 4.00 -2.88
C LEU A 194 22.29 4.29 -1.54
N HIS A 195 21.49 5.35 -1.49
CA HIS A 195 20.63 5.64 -0.35
C HIS A 195 19.25 5.07 -0.66
N LEU A 196 18.86 4.00 0.04
CA LEU A 196 17.54 3.37 -0.02
C LEU A 196 16.58 4.02 0.97
#